data_AF-A0A2E9PM58-F1
#
_entry.id   AF-A0A2E9PM58-F1
#
_cell.length_a   1.000
_cell.length_b   1.000
_cell.length_c   1.000
_cell.angle_alpha   90.00
_cell.angle_beta   90.00
_cell.angle_gamma   90.00
#
_symmetry.space_group_name_H-M   'P 1'
#
loop_
_entity.id
_entity.type
_entity.pdbx_description
1 polymer ?
#
loop_
_entity_poly.entity_id
_entity_poly.type
_entity_poly.pdbx_seq_one_letter_code
_entity_poly.pdbx_strand_id
1 'polypeptide(L)'
;MQKYLLPLIAVLAILAVTTYYLSSSDDRAYYEALSNFIYIDDIADEHKAFTRIDSEFQGDCEDFAFTLQLQIGGEVWAFTHNDNVNHAALVLNGVVYDSLRKHPISINDYPKHKLYKMKFAGELIAN
;
A
#
# COMPACT_ATOMS: atom_id res chain seq x y z
N MET A 1 26.63 -29.09 14.59
CA MET A 1 26.27 -28.05 13.60
C MET A 1 25.48 -28.60 12.39
N GLN A 2 25.89 -29.70 11.75
CA GLN A 2 25.25 -30.21 10.52
C GLN A 2 23.79 -30.70 10.67
N LYS A 3 23.39 -31.22 11.85
CA LYS A 3 22.01 -31.71 12.11
C LYS A 3 20.90 -30.64 11.97
N TYR A 4 21.25 -29.36 12.14
CA TYR A 4 20.28 -28.25 12.04
C TYR A 4 20.32 -27.54 10.69
N LEU A 5 21.30 -27.86 9.83
CA LEU A 5 21.50 -27.15 8.57
C LEU A 5 20.37 -27.44 7.56
N LEU A 6 19.99 -28.71 7.40
CA LEU A 6 18.89 -29.12 6.52
C LEU A 6 17.52 -28.58 6.95
N PRO A 7 17.09 -28.70 8.22
CA PRO A 7 15.82 -28.12 8.64
C PRO A 7 15.83 -26.59 8.58
N LEU A 8 16.97 -25.94 8.84
CA LEU A 8 17.09 -24.48 8.68
C LEU A 8 16.92 -24.04 7.22
N ILE A 9 17.55 -24.74 6.26
CA ILE A 9 17.39 -24.46 4.82
C ILE A 9 15.93 -24.65 4.40
N ALA A 10 15.28 -25.71 4.86
CA ALA A 10 13.86 -25.95 4.55
C ALA A 10 12.96 -24.83 5.08
N VAL A 11 13.17 -24.36 6.32
CA VAL A 11 12.43 -23.24 6.90
C VAL A 11 12.65 -21.95 6.09
N LEU A 12 13.89 -21.65 5.70
CA LEU A 12 14.21 -20.48 4.89
C LEU A 12 13.56 -20.55 3.49
N ALA A 13 13.53 -21.72 2.86
CA ALA A 13 12.86 -21.91 1.57
C ALA A 13 11.35 -21.71 1.67
N ILE A 14 10.70 -22.22 2.72
CA ILE A 14 9.27 -22.01 2.96
C ILE A 14 8.98 -20.52 3.17
N LEU A 15 9.78 -19.84 4.00
CA LEU A 15 9.66 -18.40 4.22
C LEU A 15 9.76 -17.63 2.90
N ALA A 16 10.79 -17.89 2.09
CA ALA A 16 10.98 -17.22 0.80
C ALA A 16 9.80 -17.44 -0.17
N VAL A 17 9.29 -18.67 -0.26
CA VAL A 17 8.13 -18.98 -1.10
C VAL A 17 6.89 -18.26 -0.59
N THR A 18 6.62 -18.27 0.71
CA THR A 18 5.46 -17.58 1.29
C THR A 18 5.51 -16.08 1.06
N THR A 19 6.68 -15.44 1.28
CA THR A 19 6.83 -13.99 1.04
C THR A 19 6.62 -13.62 -0.42
N TYR A 20 7.04 -14.48 -1.35
CA TYR A 20 6.82 -14.27 -2.78
C TYR A 20 5.32 -14.33 -3.13
N TYR A 21 4.62 -15.35 -2.63
CA TYR A 21 3.17 -15.45 -2.85
C TYR A 21 2.40 -14.28 -2.21
N LEU A 22 2.76 -13.83 -1.01
CA LEU A 22 2.12 -12.67 -0.38
C LEU A 22 2.35 -11.38 -1.17
N SER A 23 3.59 -11.08 -1.58
CA SER A 23 3.86 -9.92 -2.44
C SER A 23 3.07 -9.99 -3.75
N SER A 24 2.91 -11.18 -4.33
CA SER A 24 2.09 -11.34 -5.54
C SER A 24 0.59 -11.09 -5.29
N SER A 25 0.08 -11.39 -4.09
CA SER A 25 -1.30 -11.05 -3.73
C SER A 25 -1.48 -9.56 -3.42
N ASP A 26 -0.48 -8.95 -2.78
CA ASP A 26 -0.49 -7.52 -2.43
C ASP A 26 -0.48 -6.66 -3.71
N ASP A 27 0.39 -7.02 -4.66
CA ASP A 27 0.46 -6.37 -5.98
C ASP A 27 -0.86 -6.55 -6.75
N ARG A 28 -1.49 -7.72 -6.68
CA ARG A 28 -2.79 -7.95 -7.32
C ARG A 28 -3.88 -7.05 -6.73
N ALA A 29 -3.96 -6.95 -5.40
CA ALA A 29 -4.90 -6.07 -4.73
C ALA A 29 -4.64 -4.60 -5.10
N TYR A 30 -3.37 -4.20 -5.22
CA TYR A 30 -3.02 -2.87 -5.70
C TYR A 30 -3.49 -2.61 -7.13
N TYR A 31 -3.27 -3.55 -8.06
CA TYR A 31 -3.73 -3.38 -9.45
C TYR A 31 -5.25 -3.34 -9.55
N GLU A 32 -5.96 -4.16 -8.77
CA GLU A 32 -7.41 -4.15 -8.69
C GLU A 32 -7.93 -2.82 -8.14
N ALA A 33 -7.38 -2.34 -7.02
CA ALA A 33 -7.69 -1.04 -6.46
C ALA A 33 -7.43 0.08 -7.46
N LEU A 34 -6.27 0.10 -8.12
CA LEU A 34 -5.90 1.13 -9.10
C LEU A 34 -6.83 1.13 -10.31
N SER A 35 -7.29 -0.05 -10.75
CA SER A 35 -8.20 -0.16 -11.90
C SER A 35 -9.62 0.34 -11.62
N ASN A 36 -10.04 0.33 -10.35
CA ASN A 36 -11.36 0.77 -9.90
C ASN A 36 -11.33 2.16 -9.21
N PHE A 37 -10.16 2.78 -9.09
CA PHE A 37 -10.01 4.07 -8.42
C PHE A 37 -10.28 5.24 -9.37
N ILE A 38 -11.17 6.13 -8.95
CA ILE A 38 -11.48 7.38 -9.63
C ILE A 38 -10.95 8.53 -8.78
N TYR A 39 -9.90 9.20 -9.25
CA TYR A 39 -9.35 10.34 -8.55
C TYR A 39 -10.34 11.53 -8.54
N ILE A 40 -10.54 12.10 -7.36
CA ILE A 40 -11.28 13.33 -7.12
C ILE A 40 -10.41 14.18 -6.18
N ASP A 41 -10.26 15.47 -6.49
CA ASP A 41 -9.53 16.39 -5.63
C ASP A 41 -10.16 16.43 -4.22
N ASP A 42 -9.31 16.51 -3.20
CA ASP A 42 -9.67 16.58 -1.78
C ASP A 42 -10.76 17.64 -1.50
N ILE A 43 -11.77 17.28 -0.70
CA ILE A 43 -12.92 18.12 -0.36
C ILE A 43 -13.05 18.26 1.17
N ALA A 44 -12.07 18.97 1.77
CA ALA A 44 -12.01 19.31 3.20
C ALA A 44 -11.24 18.33 4.09
N ASP A 45 -10.17 17.73 3.55
CA ASP A 45 -9.18 16.93 4.30
C ASP A 45 -9.86 15.74 5.00
N GLU A 46 -10.91 15.20 4.37
CA GLU A 46 -11.67 14.07 4.88
C GLU A 46 -11.01 12.76 4.49
N HIS A 47 -10.60 11.98 5.48
CA HIS A 47 -10.15 10.61 5.21
C HIS A 47 -11.37 9.72 4.97
N LYS A 48 -11.34 8.92 3.90
CA LYS A 48 -12.26 7.82 3.62
C LYS A 48 -11.47 6.54 3.41
N ALA A 49 -12.09 5.41 3.72
CA ALA A 49 -11.56 4.13 3.33
C ALA A 49 -12.70 3.20 2.93
N PHE A 50 -12.64 2.71 1.70
CA PHE A 50 -13.66 1.86 1.12
C PHE A 50 -13.39 0.40 1.47
N THR A 51 -14.43 -0.33 1.85
CA THR A 51 -14.27 -1.74 2.28
C THR A 51 -13.93 -2.69 1.14
N ARG A 52 -14.16 -2.28 -0.12
CA ARG A 52 -13.96 -3.08 -1.32
C ARG A 52 -13.13 -2.34 -2.36
N ILE A 53 -12.29 -3.11 -3.05
CA ILE A 53 -11.44 -2.67 -4.15
C ILE A 53 -11.85 -3.26 -5.51
N ASP A 54 -12.78 -4.22 -5.52
CA ASP A 54 -13.33 -4.89 -6.70
C ASP A 54 -14.53 -4.14 -7.31
N SER A 55 -14.83 -2.95 -6.79
CA SER A 55 -15.87 -2.03 -7.25
C SER A 55 -15.32 -0.62 -7.29
N GLU A 56 -15.88 0.24 -8.14
CA GLU A 56 -15.48 1.64 -8.23
C GLU A 56 -15.52 2.33 -6.86
N PHE A 57 -14.48 3.10 -6.57
CA PHE A 57 -14.41 4.01 -5.42
C PHE A 57 -13.63 5.26 -5.82
N GLN A 58 -13.84 6.33 -5.07
CA GLN A 58 -13.38 7.65 -5.45
C GLN A 58 -12.82 8.42 -4.28
N GLY A 59 -11.84 9.28 -4.55
CA GLY A 59 -11.16 10.07 -3.54
C GLY A 59 -9.82 10.57 -4.02
N ASP A 60 -8.99 10.98 -3.08
CA ASP A 60 -7.63 11.44 -3.32
C ASP A 60 -6.59 10.34 -3.00
N CYS A 61 -5.33 10.73 -2.82
CA CYS A 61 -4.26 9.78 -2.54
C CYS A 61 -4.34 9.14 -1.15
N GLU A 62 -4.85 9.86 -0.15
CA GLU A 62 -5.11 9.39 1.20
C GLU A 62 -6.19 8.32 1.18
N ASP A 63 -7.30 8.60 0.50
CA ASP A 63 -8.44 7.71 0.37
C ASP A 63 -8.04 6.39 -0.31
N PHE A 64 -7.25 6.48 -1.39
CA PHE A 64 -6.68 5.32 -2.05
C PHE A 64 -5.78 4.50 -1.10
N ALA A 65 -4.86 5.17 -0.40
CA ALA A 65 -3.89 4.51 0.45
C ALA A 65 -4.56 3.82 1.66
N PHE A 66 -5.56 4.45 2.28
CA PHE A 66 -6.32 3.85 3.38
C PHE A 66 -7.24 2.72 2.91
N THR A 67 -7.87 2.87 1.74
CA THR A 67 -8.66 1.79 1.13
C THR A 67 -7.81 0.55 0.89
N LEU A 68 -6.63 0.72 0.30
CA LEU A 68 -5.70 -0.39 0.06
C LEU A 68 -5.15 -0.96 1.38
N GLN A 69 -4.92 -0.11 2.40
CA GLN A 69 -4.47 -0.55 3.73
C GLN A 69 -5.44 -1.56 4.35
N LEU A 70 -6.75 -1.40 4.14
CA LEU A 70 -7.75 -2.36 4.63
C LEU A 70 -7.60 -3.76 4.00
N GLN A 71 -7.03 -3.86 2.80
CA GLN A 71 -6.92 -5.11 2.04
C GLN A 71 -5.61 -5.84 2.33
N ILE A 72 -4.50 -5.11 2.37
CA ILE A 72 -3.15 -5.71 2.43
C ILE A 72 -2.37 -5.34 3.70
N GLY A 73 -2.94 -4.49 4.55
CA GLY A 73 -2.27 -3.97 5.76
C GLY A 73 -1.20 -2.93 5.42
N GLY A 74 -0.18 -2.82 6.28
CA GLY A 74 0.90 -1.83 6.11
C GLY A 74 0.61 -0.48 6.74
N GLU A 75 1.35 0.54 6.32
CA GLU A 75 1.30 1.88 6.90
C GLU A 75 1.10 2.93 5.82
N VAL A 76 0.15 3.85 6.01
CA VAL A 76 0.01 5.02 5.14
C VAL A 76 1.00 6.10 5.58
N TRP A 77 1.71 6.66 4.61
CA TRP A 77 2.72 7.68 4.82
C TRP A 77 2.45 8.88 3.93
N ALA A 78 2.67 10.08 4.48
CA ALA A 78 2.74 11.31 3.72
C ALA A 78 4.15 11.46 3.11
N PHE A 79 4.20 11.91 1.85
CA PHE A 79 5.41 12.10 1.06
C PHE A 79 5.48 13.52 0.49
N THR A 80 6.70 13.98 0.21
CA THR A 80 6.90 15.22 -0.53
C THR A 80 6.46 15.09 -2.00
N HIS A 81 5.69 16.06 -2.50
CA HIS A 81 5.31 16.13 -3.90
C HIS A 81 5.52 17.56 -4.41
N ASN A 82 6.43 17.74 -5.39
CA ASN A 82 6.79 19.03 -6.00
C ASN A 82 6.99 20.15 -4.97
N ASP A 83 7.84 19.92 -3.98
CA ASP A 83 8.21 20.85 -2.91
C ASP A 83 7.10 21.20 -1.90
N ASN A 84 5.94 20.53 -1.95
CA ASN A 84 4.86 20.61 -0.95
C ASN A 84 4.55 19.22 -0.33
N VAL A 85 3.72 19.20 0.73
CA VAL A 85 3.27 18.00 1.44
C VAL A 85 1.86 17.66 1.00
N ASN A 86 1.69 16.90 -0.08
CA ASN A 86 0.36 16.69 -0.66
C ASN A 86 0.14 15.28 -1.21
N HIS A 87 0.93 14.28 -0.82
CA HIS A 87 0.74 12.94 -1.38
C HIS A 87 0.86 11.84 -0.34
N ALA A 88 -0.17 11.01 -0.26
CA ALA A 88 -0.18 9.81 0.55
C ALA A 88 0.05 8.55 -0.29
N ALA A 89 0.80 7.61 0.27
CA ALA A 89 0.94 6.28 -0.31
C ALA A 89 1.06 5.23 0.80
N LEU A 90 0.66 3.99 0.47
CA LEU A 90 0.77 2.87 1.37
C LEU A 90 2.18 2.26 1.28
N VAL A 91 2.76 1.95 2.43
CA VAL A 91 4.05 1.25 2.52
C VAL A 91 3.89 -0.06 3.28
N LEU A 92 4.25 -1.17 2.62
CA LEU A 92 4.22 -2.51 3.17
C LEU A 92 5.51 -3.23 2.79
N ASN A 93 6.22 -3.78 3.79
CA ASN A 93 7.44 -4.58 3.58
C ASN A 93 8.53 -3.91 2.70
N GLY A 94 8.64 -2.58 2.76
CA GLY A 94 9.62 -1.82 1.96
C GLY A 94 9.17 -1.54 0.52
N VAL A 95 7.93 -1.85 0.17
CA VAL A 95 7.30 -1.53 -1.12
C VAL A 95 6.30 -0.40 -0.93
N VAL A 96 6.27 0.53 -1.86
CA VAL A 96 5.35 1.66 -1.94
C VAL A 96 4.28 1.37 -2.98
N TYR A 97 3.03 1.48 -2.55
CA TYR A 97 1.83 1.35 -3.36
C TYR A 97 1.17 2.73 -3.46
N ASP A 98 1.22 3.31 -4.65
CA ASP A 98 0.96 4.72 -4.92
C ASP A 98 -0.03 4.86 -6.09
N SER A 99 -1.09 5.65 -5.91
CA SER A 99 -2.12 5.89 -6.93
C SER A 99 -1.59 6.57 -8.20
N LEU A 100 -0.44 7.27 -8.13
CA LEU A 100 0.20 7.92 -9.28
C LEU A 100 1.15 7.00 -10.05
N ARG A 101 1.32 5.75 -9.61
CA ARG A 101 2.23 4.78 -10.23
C ARG A 101 1.45 3.70 -10.96
N LYS A 102 2.07 3.14 -11.99
CA LYS A 102 1.54 1.96 -12.70
C LYS A 102 1.93 0.65 -12.03
N HIS A 103 2.99 0.67 -11.22
CA HIS A 103 3.55 -0.51 -10.56
C HIS A 103 4.03 -0.12 -9.15
N PRO A 104 3.96 -1.05 -8.18
CA PRO A 104 4.60 -0.89 -6.89
C PRO A 104 6.11 -0.68 -7.06
N ILE A 105 6.71 0.06 -6.15
CA ILE A 105 8.12 0.43 -6.22
C ILE A 105 8.78 0.30 -4.85
N SER A 106 10.02 -0.19 -4.85
CA SER A 106 10.84 -0.22 -3.63
C SER A 106 10.95 1.17 -3.01
N ILE A 107 10.81 1.27 -1.69
CA ILE A 107 10.94 2.54 -0.95
C ILE A 107 12.32 3.18 -1.14
N ASN A 108 13.35 2.37 -1.42
CA ASN A 108 14.70 2.88 -1.67
C ASN A 108 14.82 3.55 -3.04
N ASP A 109 13.95 3.18 -3.98
CA ASP A 109 13.89 3.72 -5.34
C ASP A 109 12.75 4.75 -5.51
N TYR A 110 11.94 4.93 -4.46
CA TYR A 110 10.86 5.90 -4.48
C TYR A 110 11.43 7.31 -4.47
N PRO A 111 11.10 8.17 -5.44
CA PRO A 111 11.78 9.45 -5.62
C PRO A 111 11.39 10.51 -4.60
N LYS A 112 10.49 10.17 -3.66
CA LYS A 112 9.96 11.08 -2.65
C LYS A 112 10.33 10.60 -1.26
N HIS A 113 10.52 11.53 -0.34
CA HIS A 113 10.91 11.21 1.03
C HIS A 113 9.67 11.08 1.92
N LYS A 114 9.67 10.08 2.82
CA LYS A 114 8.67 9.96 3.88
C LYS A 114 8.74 11.18 4.80
N LEU A 115 7.59 11.75 5.12
CA LEU A 115 7.47 12.87 6.05
C LEU A 115 6.98 12.41 7.41
N TYR A 116 5.75 11.89 7.46
CA TYR A 116 5.15 11.37 8.67
C TYR A 116 4.20 10.21 8.35
N LYS A 117 4.02 9.34 9.35
CA LYS A 117 3.02 8.27 9.29
C LYS A 117 1.64 8.86 9.53
N MET A 118 0.71 8.59 8.62
CA MET A 118 -0.67 9.04 8.73
C MET A 118 -1.47 8.09 9.62
N LYS A 119 -2.45 8.65 10.33
CA LYS A 119 -3.41 7.87 11.10
C LYS A 119 -4.76 7.99 10.43
N PHE A 120 -5.43 6.86 10.25
CA PHE A 120 -6.81 6.88 9.82
C PHE A 120 -7.66 7.52 10.93
N ALA A 121 -8.44 8.53 10.57
CA ALA A 121 -9.33 9.28 11.46
C ALA A 121 -10.66 9.58 10.74
N GLY A 122 -10.93 8.80 9.70
CA GLY A 122 -11.97 9.06 8.72
C GLY A 122 -13.17 8.12 8.80
N GLU A 123 -13.96 8.13 7.73
CA GLU A 123 -15.13 7.27 7.59
C GLU A 123 -14.80 5.98 6.83
N LEU A 124 -15.29 4.85 7.35
CA LEU A 124 -15.29 3.58 6.61
C LEU A 124 -16.54 3.50 5.74
N ILE A 125 -16.36 3.36 4.43
CA ILE A 125 -17.44 3.35 3.45
C ILE A 125 -17.66 1.91 2.96
N ALA A 126 -18.86 1.39 3.22
CA ALA A 126 -19.31 0.13 2.63
C ALA A 126 -19.78 0.38 1.19
N ASN A 127 -19.14 -0.28 0.22
CA ASN A 127 -19.42 -0.17 -1.22
C ASN A 127 -19.65 -1.55 -1.87
#